data_AF-A0A3B9ZL02-F1
#
_entry.id   AF-A0A3B9ZL02-F1
#
_cell.length_a   1.000
_cell.length_b   1.000
_cell.length_c   1.000
_cell.angle_alpha   90.00
_cell.angle_beta   90.00
_cell.angle_gamma   90.00
#
_symmetry.space_group_name_H-M   'P 1'
#
loop_
_entity.id
_entity.type
_entity.pdbx_description
1 polymer ?
#
loop_
_entity_poly.entity_id
_entity_poly.type
_entity_poly.pdbx_seq_one_letter_code
_entity_poly.pdbx_strand_id
1 'polypeptide(L)'
;MVGVVKLENYINKEEISIPRTPEEYILWFEGKLQITKEQREELKTQNILHKGVAKYFYEELFPLYRLLQNKSKTWKGAQIYLCYWKPKL
;
A
#
# COMPACT_ATOMS: atom_id res chain seq x y z
N MET A 1 28.78 -0.45 -3.53
CA MET A 1 27.55 0.04 -4.17
C MET A 1 26.40 -0.19 -3.20
N VAL A 2 25.93 0.84 -2.50
CA VAL A 2 24.76 0.72 -1.64
C VAL A 2 23.55 0.71 -2.56
N GLY A 3 22.87 -0.43 -2.68
CA GLY A 3 21.68 -0.54 -3.51
C GLY A 3 20.63 0.45 -3.02
N VAL A 4 20.06 1.23 -3.94
CA VAL A 4 18.98 2.16 -3.60
C VAL A 4 17.78 1.34 -3.15
N VAL A 5 17.44 1.40 -1.86
CA VAL A 5 16.22 0.80 -1.32
C VAL A 5 15.03 1.55 -1.91
N LYS A 6 14.08 0.82 -2.48
CA LYS A 6 12.87 1.38 -3.09
C LYS A 6 11.64 0.71 -2.53
N LEU A 7 10.54 1.44 -2.42
CA LEU A 7 9.28 0.87 -1.92
C LEU A 7 8.78 -0.26 -2.83
N GLU A 8 9.08 -0.17 -4.14
CA GLU A 8 8.85 -1.21 -5.15
C GLU A 8 9.45 -2.58 -4.79
N ASN A 9 10.49 -2.63 -3.95
CA ASN A 9 11.11 -3.88 -3.50
C ASN A 9 10.25 -4.63 -2.47
N TYR A 10 9.30 -3.93 -1.83
CA TYR A 10 8.48 -4.46 -0.75
C TYR A 10 6.99 -4.51 -1.10
N ILE A 11 6.57 -3.71 -2.07
CA ILE A 11 5.20 -3.66 -2.58
C ILE A 11 5.27 -3.56 -4.10
N ASN A 12 4.64 -4.51 -4.77
CA ASN A 12 4.51 -4.48 -6.22
C ASN A 12 3.05 -4.61 -6.65
N LYS A 13 2.82 -4.46 -7.95
CA LYS A 13 1.46 -4.41 -8.52
C LYS A 13 0.72 -5.73 -8.41
N GLU A 14 1.45 -6.84 -8.56
CA GLU A 14 0.89 -8.19 -8.46
C GLU A 14 0.33 -8.38 -7.05
N GLU A 15 1.10 -7.98 -6.04
CA GLU A 15 0.69 -8.06 -4.65
C GLU A 15 -0.52 -7.16 -4.32
N ILE A 16 -0.54 -5.94 -4.85
CA ILE A 16 -1.67 -5.00 -4.66
C ILE A 16 -2.96 -5.56 -5.29
N SER A 17 -2.83 -6.26 -6.41
CA SER A 17 -3.98 -6.78 -7.17
C SER A 17 -4.63 -8.02 -6.54
N ILE A 18 -4.00 -8.63 -5.53
CA ILE A 18 -4.56 -9.79 -4.83
C ILE A 18 -5.83 -9.36 -4.08
N PRO A 19 -6.99 -9.99 -4.36
CA PRO A 19 -8.21 -9.73 -3.62
C PRO A 19 -8.04 -10.07 -2.15
N ARG A 20 -8.52 -9.20 -1.27
CA ARG A 20 -8.47 -9.37 0.18
C ARG A 20 -9.81 -9.00 0.80
N THR A 21 -10.23 -9.72 1.83
CA THR A 21 -11.26 -9.22 2.75
C THR A 21 -10.77 -7.94 3.44
N PRO A 22 -11.66 -7.12 4.03
CA PRO A 22 -11.23 -5.95 4.79
C PRO A 22 -10.20 -6.23 5.87
N GLU A 23 -10.36 -7.36 6.59
CA GLU A 23 -9.47 -7.75 7.67
C GLU A 23 -8.09 -8.15 7.14
N GLU A 24 -8.04 -8.96 6.07
CA GLU A 24 -6.79 -9.31 5.39
C GLU A 24 -6.10 -8.08 4.79
N TYR A 25 -6.86 -7.14 4.24
CA TYR A 25 -6.32 -5.89 3.69
C TYR A 25 -5.68 -5.04 4.79
N ILE A 26 -6.35 -4.89 5.94
CA ILE A 26 -5.83 -4.14 7.09
C ILE A 26 -4.51 -4.75 7.56
N LEU A 27 -4.48 -6.06 7.82
CA LEU A 27 -3.29 -6.77 8.30
C LEU A 27 -2.14 -6.67 7.30
N TRP A 28 -2.43 -6.86 6.02
CA TRP A 28 -1.46 -6.70 4.96
C TRP A 28 -0.87 -5.29 4.92
N PHE A 29 -1.72 -4.26 4.94
CA PHE A 29 -1.30 -2.87 4.87
C PHE A 29 -0.51 -2.43 6.12
N GLU A 30 -0.87 -2.93 7.31
CA GLU A 30 -0.10 -2.71 8.54
C GLU A 30 1.33 -3.27 8.44
N GLY A 31 1.49 -4.47 7.88
CA GLY A 31 2.81 -5.05 7.61
C GLY A 31 3.63 -4.15 6.67
N LYS A 32 3.00 -3.58 5.64
CA LYS A 32 3.68 -2.64 4.73
C LYS A 32 4.04 -1.32 5.39
N LEU A 33 3.13 -0.77 6.21
CA LEU A 33 3.42 0.42 7.02
C LEU A 33 4.62 0.19 7.94
N GLN A 34 4.73 -0.98 8.56
CA GLN A 34 5.86 -1.31 9.42
C GLN A 34 7.20 -1.26 8.65
N ILE A 35 7.25 -1.85 7.45
CA ILE A 35 8.43 -1.77 6.57
C ILE A 35 8.80 -0.31 6.28
N THR A 36 7.83 0.55 5.97
CA THR A 36 8.10 1.98 5.70
C THR A 36 8.62 2.74 6.92
N LYS A 37 8.29 2.29 8.14
CA LYS A 37 8.80 2.86 9.39
C LYS A 37 10.22 2.40 9.69
N GLU A 38 10.51 1.13 9.43
CA GLU A 38 11.83 0.54 9.64
C GLU A 38 12.86 1.08 8.64
N GLN A 39 12.44 1.30 7.39
CA GLN A 39 13.27 1.82 6.30
C GLN A 39 13.05 3.33 6.08
N ARG A 40 12.72 4.07 7.15
CA ARG A 40 12.24 5.46 7.05
C ARG A 40 13.26 6.38 6.40
N GLU A 41 14.54 6.29 6.76
CA GLU A 41 15.58 7.19 6.26
C GLU A 41 15.91 6.87 4.79
N GLU A 42 15.90 5.59 4.42
CA GLU A 42 16.18 5.12 3.07
C GLU A 42 15.03 5.45 2.10
N LEU A 43 13.78 5.38 2.57
CA LEU A 43 12.58 5.63 1.75
C LEU A 43 12.10 7.09 1.82
N LYS A 44 12.68 7.93 2.69
CA LYS A 44 12.24 9.30 2.98
C LYS A 44 11.97 10.13 1.73
N THR A 45 12.90 10.12 0.78
CA THR A 45 12.80 10.89 -0.46
C THR A 45 11.65 10.40 -1.35
N GLN A 46 11.44 9.09 -1.47
CA GLN A 46 10.34 8.53 -2.27
C GLN A 46 8.99 8.79 -1.60
N ASN A 47 8.93 8.63 -0.28
CA ASN A 47 7.74 8.85 0.52
C ASN A 47 7.29 10.32 0.48
N ILE A 48 8.23 11.28 0.48
CA ILE A 48 7.90 12.72 0.37
C ILE A 48 7.48 13.08 -1.06
N LEU A 49 8.16 12.52 -2.07
CA LEU A 49 7.92 12.92 -3.45
C LEU A 49 6.67 12.31 -4.08
N HIS A 50 6.04 11.30 -3.44
CA HIS A 50 4.86 10.61 -3.96
C HIS A 50 5.06 10.21 -5.44
N LYS A 51 6.20 9.59 -5.75
CA LYS A 51 6.54 9.10 -7.09
C LYS A 51 6.52 7.57 -7.12
N GLY A 52 6.21 7.00 -8.27
CA GLY A 52 6.19 5.54 -8.44
C GLY A 52 5.17 4.86 -7.53
N VAL A 53 5.56 3.76 -6.89
CA VAL A 53 4.67 3.00 -5.99
C VAL A 53 4.28 3.79 -4.73
N ALA A 54 5.13 4.71 -4.26
CA ALA A 54 4.83 5.54 -3.09
C ALA A 54 3.57 6.40 -3.28
N LYS A 55 3.33 6.87 -4.52
CA LYS A 55 2.10 7.60 -4.85
C LYS A 55 0.86 6.75 -4.54
N TYR A 56 0.81 5.56 -5.12
CA TYR A 56 -0.32 4.63 -4.93
C TYR A 56 -0.46 4.24 -3.46
N PHE A 57 0.66 3.98 -2.79
CA PHE A 57 0.67 3.62 -1.38
C PHE A 57 0.01 4.67 -0.49
N TYR A 58 0.37 5.95 -0.65
CA TYR A 58 -0.14 7.01 0.21
C TYR A 58 -1.45 7.65 -0.28
N GLU A 59 -1.70 7.69 -1.58
CA GLU A 59 -2.88 8.37 -2.15
C GLU A 59 -4.08 7.45 -2.39
N GLU A 60 -3.86 6.14 -2.57
CA GLU A 60 -4.94 5.19 -2.86
C GLU A 60 -5.08 4.15 -1.74
N LEU A 61 -3.99 3.46 -1.40
CA LEU A 61 -4.03 2.35 -0.46
C LEU A 61 -4.25 2.83 0.98
N PHE A 62 -3.59 3.90 1.39
CA PHE A 62 -3.69 4.45 2.75
C PHE A 62 -5.10 4.97 3.09
N PRO A 63 -5.79 5.77 2.24
CA PRO A 63 -7.17 6.16 2.49
C PRO A 63 -8.12 4.96 2.60
N LEU A 64 -7.95 3.95 1.74
CA LEU A 64 -8.75 2.74 1.82
C LEU A 64 -8.52 1.98 3.12
N TYR A 65 -7.26 1.83 3.54
CA TYR A 65 -6.93 1.27 4.85
C TYR A 65 -7.65 2.01 5.98
N ARG A 66 -7.59 3.35 6.00
CA ARG A 66 -8.29 4.17 7.02
C ARG A 66 -9.81 4.00 6.97
N LEU A 67 -10.39 3.89 5.78
CA LEU A 67 -11.82 3.61 5.61
C LEU A 67 -12.18 2.24 6.19
N LEU A 68 -11.40 1.21 5.86
CA LEU A 68 -11.64 -0.15 6.31
C LEU A 68 -11.44 -0.30 7.82
N GLN A 69 -10.49 0.40 8.44
CA GLN A 69 -10.37 0.41 9.90
C GLN A 69 -11.67 0.85 10.59
N ASN A 70 -12.41 1.79 9.99
CA ASN A 70 -13.66 2.29 10.53
C ASN A 70 -14.90 1.46 10.11
N LYS A 71 -14.81 0.73 8.99
CA LYS A 71 -15.96 0.06 8.35
C LYS A 71 -15.82 -1.45 8.21
N SER A 72 -14.73 -2.06 8.67
CA SER A 72 -14.42 -3.49 8.52
C SER A 72 -15.56 -4.38 8.95
N LYS A 73 -16.18 -4.11 10.11
CA LYS A 73 -17.33 -4.85 10.62
C LYS A 73 -18.55 -4.79 9.69
N THR A 74 -18.81 -3.63 9.10
CA THR A 74 -19.92 -3.44 8.15
C THR A 74 -19.64 -4.11 6.82
N TRP A 75 -18.37 -4.17 6.41
CA TRP A 75 -17.95 -4.69 5.11
C TRP A 75 -17.33 -6.08 5.20
N LYS A 76 -17.53 -6.81 6.30
CA LYS A 76 -16.90 -8.11 6.57
C LYS A 76 -17.10 -9.15 5.45
N GLY A 77 -18.23 -9.09 4.74
CA GLY A 77 -18.53 -9.97 3.60
C GLY A 77 -18.04 -9.45 2.23
N ALA A 78 -17.41 -8.28 2.18
CA ALA A 78 -16.90 -7.71 0.94
C ALA A 78 -15.54 -8.29 0.58
N GLN A 79 -15.27 -8.37 -0.71
CA GLN A 79 -13.93 -8.60 -1.26
C GLN A 79 -13.44 -7.29 -1.86
N ILE A 80 -12.25 -6.87 -1.44
CA ILE A 80 -11.62 -5.64 -1.90
C ILE A 80 -10.77 -5.97 -3.11
N TYR A 81 -11.14 -5.40 -4.25
CA TYR A 81 -10.47 -5.56 -5.53
C TYR A 81 -9.82 -4.25 -5.94
N LEU A 82 -8.49 -4.22 -5.99
CA LEU A 82 -7.73 -3.08 -6.49
C LEU A 82 -7.28 -3.37 -7.91
N CYS A 83 -8.20 -3.25 -8.87
CA CYS A 83 -7.97 -3.63 -10.28
C CYS A 83 -7.54 -2.46 -11.19
N TYR A 84 -7.25 -1.27 -10.66
CA TYR A 84 -6.98 -0.10 -11.50
C TYR A 84 -5.51 0.32 -11.45
N TRP A 85 -4.68 -0.35 -12.25
CA TRP A 85 -3.42 0.23 -12.72
C TRP A 85 -3.56 0.61 -14.19
N LYS A 86 -4.21 1.76 -14.49
CA LYS A 86 -4.02 2.43 -15.78
C LYS A 86 -2.98 3.53 -15.57
N PRO A 87 -1.71 3.33 -15.99
CA PRO A 87 -0.81 4.46 -16.05
C PRO A 87 -1.41 5.48 -17.01
N LYS A 88 -1.63 6.72 -16.55
CA LYS A 88 -1.68 7.83 -17.49
C LYS A 88 -0.27 7.95 -18.06
N LEU A 89 -0.13 7.47 -19.30
CA LEU A 89 0.99 7.78 -20.19
C LEU A 89 1.14 9.30 -20.29
#